data_AF-A0A4P6P0R7-F1
#
_entry.id   AF-A0A4P6P0R7-F1
#
_cell.length_a   1.000
_cell.length_b   1.000
_cell.length_c   1.000
_cell.angle_alpha   90.00
_cell.angle_beta   90.00
_cell.angle_gamma   90.00
#
_symmetry.space_group_name_H-M   'P 1'
#
loop_
_entity.id
_entity.type
_entity.pdbx_description
1 polymer ?
#
loop_
_entity_poly.entity_id
_entity_poly.type
_entity_poly.pdbx_seq_one_letter_code
_entity_poly.pdbx_strand_id
1 'polypeptide(L)'
;MNTKIKLTIASTLFLGFAASSMAATKVNFNSDAYPFTNEEKAHISKIINQSEQEVRKLLPTLDETITVNVVTTDRNIDMVGGVFGRADAPGLLEVTLSTASKNGVIGSADTALTSSLYHEMHHLARGWTMTENRFGVQPGIPVATVNEGLASVFADTYTDEYFPLAYDYPEQAAQWLDEIMNLPKDANYGHWVSGFHPDGRSVIGYRIGRYVVHQAMEKTNKDILALSNMTPEAILAVVLSE
;
A
#
# COMPACT_ATOMS: atom_id res chain seq x y z
N MET A 1 25.39 25.25 -69.83
CA MET A 1 26.44 24.44 -69.18
C MET A 1 25.82 23.77 -67.96
N ASN A 2 25.82 22.44 -67.96
CA ASN A 2 25.23 21.58 -66.91
C ASN A 2 26.14 21.51 -65.69
N THR A 3 25.62 21.79 -64.50
CA THR A 3 26.29 21.46 -63.24
C THR A 3 25.38 20.55 -62.42
N LYS A 4 25.63 19.24 -62.49
CA LYS A 4 24.98 18.24 -61.63
C LYS A 4 25.69 18.23 -60.28
N ILE A 5 25.01 18.69 -59.24
CA ILE A 5 25.45 18.52 -57.85
C ILE A 5 24.99 17.13 -57.39
N LYS A 6 25.95 16.24 -57.10
CA LYS A 6 25.67 14.96 -56.43
C LYS A 6 25.53 15.22 -54.93
N LEU A 7 24.32 15.13 -54.42
CA LEU A 7 24.05 15.11 -52.98
C LEU A 7 24.31 13.69 -52.46
N THR A 8 25.31 13.54 -51.59
CA THR A 8 25.58 12.28 -50.88
C THR A 8 24.85 12.37 -49.54
N ILE A 9 23.79 11.59 -49.36
CA ILE A 9 23.07 11.50 -48.09
C ILE A 9 23.81 10.49 -47.22
N ALA A 10 24.52 10.98 -46.21
CA ALA A 10 25.03 10.14 -45.14
C ALA A 10 23.87 9.85 -44.17
N SER A 11 23.36 8.63 -44.19
CA SER A 11 22.40 8.16 -43.20
C SER A 11 23.12 7.86 -41.89
N THR A 12 23.14 8.84 -40.99
CA THR A 12 23.57 8.63 -39.60
C THR A 12 22.45 7.90 -38.86
N LEU A 13 22.66 6.62 -38.58
CA LEU A 13 21.77 5.83 -37.73
C LEU A 13 21.93 6.32 -36.28
N PHE A 14 20.99 7.13 -35.80
CA PHE A 14 20.91 7.45 -34.38
C PHE A 14 20.33 6.25 -33.63
N LEU A 15 21.21 5.46 -33.01
CA LEU A 15 20.82 4.57 -31.90
C LEU A 15 20.52 5.47 -30.70
N GLY A 16 19.27 5.88 -30.58
CA GLY A 16 18.76 6.50 -29.36
C GLY A 16 18.77 5.47 -28.25
N PHE A 17 19.78 5.50 -27.38
CA PHE A 17 19.64 4.94 -26.05
C PHE A 17 18.63 5.84 -25.32
N ALA A 18 17.39 5.37 -25.19
CA ALA A 18 16.48 5.91 -24.21
C ALA A 18 17.11 5.66 -22.84
N ALA A 19 17.66 6.70 -22.22
CA ALA A 19 17.98 6.67 -20.81
C ALA A 19 16.65 6.52 -20.06
N SER A 20 16.32 5.30 -19.64
CA SER A 20 15.29 5.10 -18.62
C SER A 20 15.73 5.95 -17.43
N SER A 21 14.98 6.98 -17.07
CA SER A 21 15.14 7.57 -15.74
C SER A 21 14.98 6.42 -14.77
N MET A 22 15.98 6.21 -13.90
CA MET A 22 15.78 5.26 -12.81
C MET A 22 14.66 5.82 -11.94
N ALA A 23 13.69 4.97 -11.59
CA ALA A 23 12.68 5.31 -10.60
C ALA A 23 13.37 5.95 -9.38
N ALA A 24 12.85 7.10 -8.95
CA ALA A 24 13.49 7.90 -7.93
C ALA A 24 12.64 7.85 -6.66
N THR A 25 13.18 7.20 -5.63
CA THR A 25 12.59 7.23 -4.29
C THR A 25 13.24 8.33 -3.46
N LYS A 26 12.42 9.29 -3.03
CA LYS A 26 12.86 10.41 -2.16
C LYS A 26 12.42 10.15 -0.73
N VAL A 27 13.37 10.04 0.19
CA VAL A 27 13.07 9.82 1.61
C VAL A 27 13.29 11.12 2.39
N ASN A 28 12.25 11.58 3.09
CA ASN A 28 12.32 12.74 3.97
C ASN A 28 12.14 12.28 5.41
N PHE A 29 12.98 12.77 6.33
CA PHE A 29 12.85 12.46 7.76
C PHE A 29 12.38 13.70 8.51
N ASN A 30 11.18 13.64 9.10
CA ASN A 30 10.73 14.68 10.03
C ASN A 30 11.47 14.50 11.36
N SER A 31 12.34 15.46 11.70
CA SER A 31 13.16 15.41 12.91
C SER A 31 12.62 16.29 14.04
N ASP A 32 11.40 16.83 13.92
CA ASP A 32 10.83 17.78 14.88
C ASP A 32 10.49 17.10 16.22
N ALA A 33 9.89 15.90 16.16
CA ALA A 33 9.50 15.13 17.34
C ALA A 33 10.57 14.11 17.79
N TYR A 34 11.40 13.65 16.87
CA TYR A 34 12.46 12.66 17.13
C TYR A 34 13.70 12.95 16.27
N PRO A 35 14.87 13.23 16.89
CA PRO A 35 16.08 13.54 16.14
C PRO A 35 16.74 12.25 15.63
N PHE A 36 16.31 11.76 14.47
CA PHE A 36 16.91 10.59 13.82
C PHE A 36 18.44 10.76 13.63
N THR A 37 19.18 9.76 14.10
CA THR A 37 20.62 9.61 13.84
C THR A 37 20.89 9.30 12.37
N ASN A 38 22.14 9.50 11.93
CA ASN A 38 22.52 9.16 10.55
C ASN A 38 22.44 7.65 10.28
N GLU A 39 22.70 6.82 11.29
CA GLU A 39 22.61 5.36 11.19
C GLU A 39 21.17 4.90 11.00
N GLU A 40 20.23 5.45 11.78
CA GLU A 40 18.79 5.20 11.60
C GLU A 40 18.31 5.64 10.21
N LYS A 41 18.71 6.85 9.77
CA LYS A 41 18.35 7.35 8.44
C LYS A 41 18.85 6.43 7.34
N ALA A 42 20.10 5.99 7.42
CA ALA A 42 20.70 5.10 6.44
C ALA A 42 19.99 3.74 6.40
N HIS A 43 19.70 3.17 7.58
CA HIS A 43 19.03 1.88 7.70
C HIS A 43 17.59 1.91 7.17
N ILE A 44 16.80 2.87 7.64
CA ILE A 44 15.41 3.06 7.19
C ILE A 44 15.34 3.35 5.69
N SER A 45 16.22 4.22 5.18
CA SER A 45 16.28 4.51 3.75
C SER A 45 16.64 3.27 2.93
N LYS A 46 17.49 2.39 3.44
CA LYS A 46 17.82 1.13 2.77
C LYS A 46 16.58 0.25 2.63
N ILE A 47 15.81 0.03 3.71
CA ILE A 47 14.57 -0.75 3.67
C ILE A 47 13.57 -0.13 2.69
N ILE A 48 13.40 1.19 2.72
CA ILE A 48 12.48 1.91 1.81
C ILE A 48 12.88 1.69 0.35
N ASN A 49 14.14 1.93 -0.01
CA ASN A 49 14.61 1.78 -1.38
C ASN A 49 14.54 0.33 -1.88
N GLN A 50 14.84 -0.64 -1.01
CA GLN A 50 14.73 -2.06 -1.37
C GLN A 50 13.27 -2.47 -1.59
N SER A 51 12.38 -2.09 -0.67
CA SER A 51 10.94 -2.39 -0.78
C SER A 51 10.35 -1.79 -2.04
N GLU A 52 10.67 -0.53 -2.35
CA GLU A 52 10.16 0.14 -3.54
C GLU A 52 10.63 -0.55 -4.83
N GLN A 53 11.89 -0.95 -4.91
CA GLN A 53 12.41 -1.69 -6.06
C GLN A 53 11.70 -3.03 -6.27
N GLU A 54 11.42 -3.76 -5.20
CA GLU A 54 10.71 -5.04 -5.30
C GLU A 54 9.24 -4.84 -5.66
N VAL A 55 8.53 -3.91 -5.00
CA VAL A 55 7.13 -3.64 -5.32
C VAL A 55 6.96 -3.13 -6.74
N ARG A 56 7.87 -2.29 -7.26
CA ARG A 56 7.79 -1.81 -8.64
C ARG A 56 7.86 -2.93 -9.69
N LYS A 57 8.56 -4.03 -9.40
CA LYS A 57 8.56 -5.21 -10.30
C LYS A 57 7.19 -5.88 -10.34
N LEU A 58 6.46 -5.85 -9.22
CA LEU A 58 5.13 -6.45 -9.08
C LEU A 58 4.01 -5.54 -9.59
N LEU A 59 4.15 -4.23 -9.37
CA LEU A 59 3.17 -3.18 -9.65
C LEU A 59 3.80 -2.10 -10.56
N PRO A 60 3.95 -2.38 -11.88
CA PRO A 60 4.63 -1.47 -12.81
C PRO A 60 3.88 -0.15 -13.07
N THR A 61 2.65 -0.02 -12.56
CA THR A 61 1.82 1.20 -12.65
C THR A 61 2.10 2.21 -11.53
N LEU A 62 3.03 1.91 -10.62
CA LEU A 62 3.50 2.88 -9.62
C LEU A 62 4.06 4.13 -10.29
N ASP A 63 3.81 5.28 -9.67
CA ASP A 63 4.35 6.57 -10.13
C ASP A 63 5.88 6.50 -10.27
N GLU A 64 6.42 7.21 -11.27
CA GLU A 64 7.86 7.22 -11.57
C GLU A 64 8.70 7.73 -10.40
N THR A 65 8.11 8.59 -9.58
CA THR A 65 8.71 9.14 -8.37
C THR A 65 7.82 8.85 -7.19
N ILE A 66 8.40 8.27 -6.14
CA ILE A 66 7.72 8.07 -4.86
C ILE A 66 8.48 8.87 -3.80
N THR A 67 7.75 9.70 -3.07
CA THR A 67 8.25 10.38 -1.88
C THR A 67 7.74 9.67 -0.64
N VAL A 68 8.65 9.33 0.27
CA VAL A 68 8.31 8.71 1.57
C VAL A 68 8.69 9.68 2.68
N ASN A 69 7.69 10.15 3.41
CA ASN A 69 7.87 10.96 4.61
C ASN A 69 7.92 10.04 5.82
N VAL A 70 9.05 10.04 6.50
CA VAL A 70 9.29 9.25 7.72
C VAL A 70 9.05 10.14 8.93
N VAL A 71 8.07 9.76 9.75
CA VAL A 71 7.69 10.43 10.99
C VAL A 71 7.72 9.45 12.17
N THR A 72 7.53 9.93 13.39
CA THR A 72 7.52 9.08 14.60
C THR A 72 6.30 9.29 15.46
N THR A 73 6.01 8.29 16.31
CA THR A 73 5.01 8.37 17.38
C THR A 73 5.56 7.74 18.66
N ASP A 74 5.12 8.23 19.82
CA ASP A 74 5.43 7.68 21.15
C ASP A 74 4.43 6.59 21.60
N ARG A 75 3.47 6.22 20.75
CA ARG A 75 2.50 5.17 21.02
C ARG A 75 3.14 3.79 20.86
N ASN A 76 2.91 2.88 21.80
CA ASN A 76 3.20 1.46 21.57
C ASN A 76 2.15 0.89 20.62
N ILE A 77 2.61 0.41 19.46
CA ILE A 77 1.78 -0.16 18.40
C ILE A 77 2.37 -1.52 17.97
N ASP A 78 2.90 -2.28 18.94
CA ASP A 78 3.52 -3.60 18.72
C ASP A 78 2.57 -4.61 18.07
N MET A 79 1.24 -4.38 18.17
CA MET A 79 0.24 -5.21 17.50
C MET A 79 0.38 -5.25 15.97
N VAL A 80 1.04 -4.26 15.37
CA VAL A 80 1.39 -4.17 13.95
C VAL A 80 2.91 -4.01 13.75
N GLY A 81 3.70 -4.45 14.74
CA GLY A 81 5.15 -4.44 14.65
C GLY A 81 5.82 -3.06 14.69
N GLY A 82 5.13 -2.01 15.16
CA GLY A 82 5.76 -0.72 15.39
C GLY A 82 5.64 0.30 14.25
N VAL A 83 4.95 -0.03 13.14
CA VAL A 83 4.84 0.85 11.97
C VAL A 83 3.38 1.03 11.57
N PHE A 84 3.02 2.27 11.21
CA PHE A 84 1.82 2.57 10.42
C PHE A 84 2.21 3.26 9.12
N GLY A 85 1.51 2.93 8.04
CA GLY A 85 1.65 3.57 6.75
C GLY A 85 0.42 4.41 6.40
N ARG A 86 0.59 5.31 5.43
CA ARG A 86 -0.49 6.04 4.78
C ARG A 86 -0.11 6.47 3.37
N ALA A 87 -0.87 6.03 2.37
CA ALA A 87 -0.82 6.56 1.02
C ALA A 87 -1.57 7.91 0.94
N ASP A 88 -0.82 9.01 1.02
CA ASP A 88 -1.39 10.35 1.17
C ASP A 88 -1.92 10.91 -0.14
N ALA A 89 -1.11 10.86 -1.19
CA ALA A 89 -1.43 11.36 -2.53
C ALA A 89 -0.71 10.49 -3.57
N PRO A 90 -1.02 10.62 -4.88
CA PRO A 90 -0.22 9.97 -5.92
C PRO A 90 1.28 10.24 -5.72
N GLY A 91 2.09 9.18 -5.71
CA GLY A 91 3.53 9.23 -5.45
C GLY A 91 3.95 9.68 -4.05
N LEU A 92 3.05 9.74 -3.05
CA LEU A 92 3.36 10.23 -1.72
C LEU A 92 2.90 9.28 -0.61
N LEU A 93 3.86 8.81 0.18
CA LEU A 93 3.65 7.99 1.38
C LEU A 93 4.08 8.74 2.64
N GLU A 94 3.38 8.46 3.74
CA GLU A 94 3.86 8.70 5.09
C GLU A 94 4.03 7.35 5.81
N VAL A 95 5.16 7.17 6.47
CA VAL A 95 5.41 6.03 7.36
C VAL A 95 5.73 6.55 8.75
N THR A 96 4.99 6.07 9.74
CA THR A 96 5.14 6.44 11.15
C THR A 96 5.78 5.29 11.90
N LEU A 97 6.97 5.52 12.47
CA LEU A 97 7.66 4.54 13.31
C LEU A 97 7.44 4.83 14.79
N SER A 98 7.11 3.80 15.56
CA SER A 98 7.01 3.91 17.00
C SER A 98 8.37 3.99 17.66
N THR A 99 8.53 4.96 18.55
CA THR A 99 9.69 5.06 19.47
C THR A 99 9.48 4.25 20.76
N ALA A 100 8.23 3.89 21.07
CA ALA A 100 7.84 3.15 22.27
C ALA A 100 7.68 1.63 22.05
N SER A 101 7.68 1.19 20.79
CA SER A 101 7.72 -0.21 20.41
C SER A 101 9.05 -0.87 20.76
N LYS A 102 9.07 -2.21 20.76
CA LYS A 102 10.25 -2.99 21.12
C LYS A 102 11.47 -2.59 20.27
N ASN A 103 12.60 -2.30 20.93
CA ASN A 103 13.85 -1.82 20.32
C ASN A 103 13.75 -0.46 19.60
N GLY A 104 12.73 0.34 19.91
CA GLY A 104 12.58 1.70 19.39
C GLY A 104 12.40 1.76 17.87
N VAL A 105 12.85 2.86 17.26
CA VAL A 105 12.64 3.14 15.83
C VAL A 105 13.27 2.07 14.92
N ILE A 106 14.47 1.57 15.24
CA ILE A 106 15.11 0.49 14.48
C ILE A 106 14.32 -0.81 14.60
N GLY A 107 13.86 -1.15 15.81
CA GLY A 107 13.02 -2.33 16.02
C GLY A 107 11.72 -2.29 15.21
N SER A 108 11.05 -1.14 15.24
CA SER A 108 9.86 -0.89 14.42
C SER A 108 10.19 -1.07 12.93
N ALA A 109 11.30 -0.49 12.46
CA ALA A 109 11.72 -0.59 11.07
C ALA A 109 11.99 -2.05 10.64
N ASP A 110 12.75 -2.79 11.44
CA ASP A 110 13.12 -4.19 11.16
C ASP A 110 11.93 -5.15 11.22
N THR A 111 10.89 -4.80 11.98
CA THR A 111 9.76 -5.70 12.22
C THR A 111 8.65 -5.53 11.19
N ALA A 112 8.37 -4.30 10.73
CA ALA A 112 7.14 -4.03 9.98
C ALA A 112 7.25 -3.00 8.85
N LEU A 113 8.41 -2.35 8.66
CA LEU A 113 8.50 -1.30 7.64
C LEU A 113 8.36 -1.87 6.23
N THR A 114 8.89 -3.07 5.97
CA THR A 114 8.78 -3.73 4.66
C THR A 114 7.31 -4.02 4.31
N SER A 115 6.58 -4.77 5.15
CA SER A 115 5.14 -5.04 4.93
C SER A 115 4.31 -3.76 4.83
N SER A 116 4.56 -2.78 5.71
CA SER A 116 3.86 -1.50 5.66
C SER A 116 4.07 -0.78 4.32
N LEU A 117 5.29 -0.76 3.80
CA LEU A 117 5.59 -0.16 2.51
C LEU A 117 4.91 -0.90 1.35
N TYR A 118 4.87 -2.24 1.38
CA TYR A 118 4.17 -3.03 0.38
C TYR A 118 2.67 -2.72 0.37
N HIS A 119 2.07 -2.62 1.57
CA HIS A 119 0.67 -2.24 1.76
C HIS A 119 0.39 -0.86 1.16
N GLU A 120 1.17 0.15 1.54
CA GLU A 120 0.91 1.51 1.07
C GLU A 120 1.25 1.75 -0.41
N MET A 121 2.28 1.08 -0.94
CA MET A 121 2.56 1.16 -2.38
C MET A 121 1.49 0.42 -3.21
N HIS A 122 0.86 -0.61 -2.67
CA HIS A 122 -0.31 -1.22 -3.30
C HIS A 122 -1.46 -0.21 -3.42
N HIS A 123 -1.71 0.55 -2.36
CA HIS A 123 -2.68 1.66 -2.37
C HIS A 123 -2.35 2.71 -3.43
N LEU A 124 -1.08 3.12 -3.54
CA LEU A 124 -0.64 4.03 -4.61
C LEU A 124 -0.91 3.48 -6.00
N ALA A 125 -0.53 2.22 -6.26
CA ALA A 125 -0.72 1.60 -7.57
C ALA A 125 -2.20 1.54 -7.98
N ARG A 126 -3.11 1.34 -7.01
CA ARG A 126 -4.56 1.36 -7.23
C ARG A 126 -5.15 2.77 -7.29
N GLY A 127 -4.40 3.80 -6.88
CA GLY A 127 -4.89 5.16 -6.71
C GLY A 127 -5.91 5.28 -5.58
N TRP A 128 -5.77 4.46 -4.54
CA TRP A 128 -6.54 4.58 -3.31
C TRP A 128 -5.75 5.37 -2.27
N THR A 129 -5.87 6.69 -2.35
CA THR A 129 -5.09 7.65 -1.54
C THR A 129 -6.00 8.55 -0.72
N MET A 130 -5.45 9.23 0.30
CA MET A 130 -6.21 10.19 1.12
C MET A 130 -6.71 11.38 0.29
N THR A 131 -5.87 11.89 -0.61
CA THR A 131 -6.23 12.92 -1.59
C THR A 131 -6.20 12.35 -3.00
N GLU A 132 -7.05 12.84 -3.90
CA GLU A 132 -7.12 12.38 -5.30
C GLU A 132 -7.51 10.89 -5.45
N ASN A 133 -8.34 10.41 -4.52
CA ASN A 133 -8.81 9.04 -4.48
C ASN A 133 -9.62 8.66 -5.74
N ARG A 134 -9.17 7.66 -6.49
CA ARG A 134 -9.83 7.19 -7.73
C ARG A 134 -11.20 6.56 -7.50
N PHE A 135 -11.53 6.18 -6.28
CA PHE A 135 -12.82 5.61 -5.90
C PHE A 135 -13.83 6.68 -5.43
N GLY A 136 -13.45 7.96 -5.49
CA GLY A 136 -14.31 9.09 -5.15
C GLY A 136 -14.27 9.49 -3.67
N VAL A 137 -15.00 10.57 -3.35
CA VAL A 137 -15.12 11.08 -1.97
C VAL A 137 -16.05 10.17 -1.19
N GLN A 138 -15.55 9.58 -0.10
CA GLN A 138 -16.29 8.64 0.76
C GLN A 138 -16.87 7.45 -0.03
N PRO A 139 -16.02 6.52 -0.49
CA PRO A 139 -16.48 5.39 -1.31
C PRO A 139 -17.35 4.38 -0.54
N GLY A 140 -17.47 4.54 0.79
CA GLY A 140 -18.21 3.66 1.68
C GLY A 140 -17.32 2.57 2.29
N ILE A 141 -17.79 1.99 3.39
CA ILE A 141 -17.07 0.95 4.14
C ILE A 141 -16.80 -0.31 3.30
N PRO A 142 -17.74 -0.81 2.44
CA PRO A 142 -17.45 -1.96 1.60
C PRO A 142 -16.25 -1.77 0.67
N VAL A 143 -16.14 -0.61 0.02
CA VAL A 143 -15.02 -0.30 -0.88
C VAL A 143 -13.70 -0.17 -0.11
N ALA A 144 -13.73 0.49 1.05
CA ALA A 144 -12.54 0.59 1.91
C ALA A 144 -12.07 -0.80 2.39
N THR A 145 -13.01 -1.64 2.82
CA THR A 145 -12.77 -3.01 3.28
C THR A 145 -12.05 -3.83 2.20
N VAL A 146 -12.52 -3.78 0.95
CA VAL A 146 -11.85 -4.51 -0.15
C VAL A 146 -10.45 -3.98 -0.41
N ASN A 147 -10.25 -2.66 -0.46
CA ASN A 147 -8.92 -2.11 -0.75
C ASN A 147 -7.92 -2.39 0.39
N GLU A 148 -8.30 -2.27 1.67
CA GLU A 148 -7.43 -2.70 2.78
C GLU A 148 -7.13 -4.19 2.71
N GLY A 149 -8.13 -5.00 2.36
CA GLY A 149 -7.95 -6.44 2.17
C GLY A 149 -6.91 -6.78 1.11
N LEU A 150 -7.01 -6.14 -0.06
CA LEU A 150 -6.10 -6.39 -1.17
C LEU A 150 -4.66 -5.99 -0.81
N ALA A 151 -4.47 -4.82 -0.20
CA ALA A 151 -3.15 -4.38 0.21
C ALA A 151 -2.57 -5.26 1.33
N SER A 152 -3.39 -5.67 2.30
CA SER A 152 -2.95 -6.54 3.40
C SER A 152 -2.52 -7.92 2.90
N VAL A 153 -3.32 -8.53 2.02
CA VAL A 153 -2.98 -9.84 1.44
C VAL A 153 -1.77 -9.71 0.51
N PHE A 154 -1.66 -8.61 -0.24
CA PHE A 154 -0.49 -8.33 -1.07
C PHE A 154 0.80 -8.24 -0.22
N ALA A 155 0.79 -7.44 0.85
CA ALA A 155 1.96 -7.31 1.73
C ALA A 155 2.36 -8.65 2.35
N ASP A 156 1.39 -9.38 2.92
CA ASP A 156 1.59 -10.70 3.51
C ASP A 156 2.17 -11.72 2.52
N THR A 157 1.66 -11.73 1.29
CA THR A 157 2.12 -12.64 0.22
C THR A 157 3.61 -12.46 -0.13
N TYR A 158 4.18 -11.27 0.06
CA TYR A 158 5.52 -10.94 -0.46
C TYR A 158 6.54 -10.52 0.61
N THR A 159 6.18 -10.45 1.89
CA THR A 159 7.09 -9.95 2.93
C THR A 159 7.34 -10.93 4.08
N ASP A 160 6.63 -12.06 4.15
CA ASP A 160 6.68 -13.03 5.26
C ASP A 160 6.42 -12.40 6.66
N GLU A 161 5.97 -11.14 6.71
CA GLU A 161 5.65 -10.37 7.92
C GLU A 161 4.14 -10.46 8.18
N TYR A 162 3.76 -11.15 9.26
CA TYR A 162 2.37 -11.44 9.60
C TYR A 162 2.01 -10.98 11.02
N PHE A 163 0.90 -10.24 11.15
CA PHE A 163 0.44 -9.67 12.42
C PHE A 163 -0.95 -10.22 12.79
N PRO A 164 -1.04 -11.32 13.58
CA PRO A 164 -2.32 -11.99 13.87
C PRO A 164 -3.40 -11.06 14.44
N LEU A 165 -3.01 -10.16 15.35
CA LEU A 165 -3.96 -9.21 15.95
C LEU A 165 -4.53 -8.18 14.96
N ALA A 166 -3.87 -7.96 13.83
CA ALA A 166 -4.37 -7.10 12.76
C ALA A 166 -5.04 -7.91 11.63
N TYR A 167 -4.55 -9.12 11.36
CA TYR A 167 -4.84 -9.86 10.13
C TYR A 167 -5.78 -11.05 10.30
N ASP A 168 -5.88 -11.65 11.49
CA ASP A 168 -6.82 -12.74 11.74
C ASP A 168 -8.25 -12.20 11.70
N TYR A 169 -9.03 -12.71 10.75
CA TYR A 169 -10.47 -12.54 10.75
C TYR A 169 -11.15 -13.61 11.61
N PRO A 170 -12.26 -13.25 12.28
CA PRO A 170 -12.97 -14.17 13.17
C PRO A 170 -13.72 -15.25 12.38
N GLU A 171 -14.14 -16.32 13.05
CA GLU A 171 -15.04 -17.34 12.45
C GLU A 171 -16.34 -16.73 11.91
N GLN A 172 -16.78 -15.60 12.49
CA GLN A 172 -17.98 -14.87 12.08
C GLN A 172 -17.72 -13.88 10.94
N ALA A 173 -16.61 -14.00 10.19
CA ALA A 173 -16.24 -13.04 9.15
C ALA A 173 -17.34 -12.83 8.10
N ALA A 174 -18.06 -13.89 7.70
CA ALA A 174 -19.21 -13.78 6.80
C ALA A 174 -20.33 -12.88 7.37
N GLN A 175 -20.65 -13.03 8.67
CA GLN A 175 -21.67 -12.21 9.32
C GLN A 175 -21.24 -10.74 9.42
N TRP A 176 -19.95 -10.49 9.72
CA TRP A 176 -19.41 -9.12 9.74
C TRP A 176 -19.40 -8.50 8.34
N LEU A 177 -19.16 -9.30 7.29
CA LEU A 177 -19.31 -8.84 5.91
C LEU A 177 -20.76 -8.43 5.64
N ASP A 178 -21.75 -9.24 6.02
CA ASP A 178 -23.16 -8.88 5.89
C ASP A 178 -23.49 -7.57 6.62
N GLU A 179 -22.96 -7.36 7.82
CA GLU A 179 -23.09 -6.08 8.54
C GLU A 179 -22.51 -4.91 7.72
N ILE A 180 -21.27 -5.04 7.23
CA ILE A 180 -20.60 -4.01 6.41
C ILE A 180 -21.40 -3.64 5.17
N MET A 181 -21.97 -4.64 4.49
CA MET A 181 -22.76 -4.44 3.27
C MET A 181 -24.07 -3.69 3.52
N ASN A 182 -24.57 -3.70 4.76
CA ASN A 182 -25.80 -3.01 5.17
C ASN A 182 -25.53 -1.62 5.80
N LEU A 183 -24.28 -1.18 5.88
CA LEU A 183 -23.95 0.12 6.45
C LEU A 183 -24.38 1.29 5.55
N PRO A 184 -24.80 2.42 6.14
CA PRO A 184 -25.01 3.63 5.37
C PRO A 184 -23.67 4.14 4.81
N LYS A 185 -23.73 4.85 3.68
CA LYS A 185 -22.53 5.32 2.98
C LYS A 185 -21.66 6.24 3.83
N ASP A 186 -22.26 6.98 4.76
CA ASP A 186 -21.62 7.90 5.71
C ASP A 186 -21.28 7.26 7.06
N ALA A 187 -21.31 5.92 7.17
CA ALA A 187 -20.86 5.21 8.36
C ALA A 187 -19.44 5.64 8.77
N ASN A 188 -19.21 5.71 10.07
CA ASN A 188 -17.96 6.22 10.63
C ASN A 188 -16.77 5.32 10.23
N TYR A 189 -15.90 5.84 9.37
CA TYR A 189 -14.71 5.12 8.87
C TYR A 189 -13.80 4.63 10.00
N GLY A 190 -13.56 5.46 11.02
CA GLY A 190 -12.69 5.11 12.13
C GLY A 190 -13.23 3.95 12.98
N HIS A 191 -14.55 3.84 13.13
CA HIS A 191 -15.14 2.71 13.84
C HIS A 191 -15.07 1.41 13.05
N TRP A 192 -15.22 1.48 11.72
CA TRP A 192 -15.42 0.31 10.88
C TRP A 192 -14.17 -0.18 10.13
N VAL A 193 -13.17 0.67 9.89
CA VAL A 193 -11.99 0.28 9.10
C VAL A 193 -10.76 0.15 9.97
N SER A 194 -10.22 1.26 10.49
CA SER A 194 -8.87 1.30 11.06
C SER A 194 -8.78 1.47 12.58
N GLY A 195 -9.91 1.68 13.28
CA GLY A 195 -9.92 1.99 14.71
C GLY A 195 -10.64 0.98 15.57
N PHE A 196 -11.19 1.47 16.68
CA PHE A 196 -11.98 0.71 17.64
C PHE A 196 -13.45 1.03 17.46
N HIS A 197 -14.24 -0.02 17.24
CA HIS A 197 -15.68 0.06 17.17
C HIS A 197 -16.26 0.14 18.60
N PRO A 198 -17.35 0.89 18.85
CA PRO A 198 -17.96 1.02 20.18
C PRO A 198 -18.41 -0.28 20.86
N ASP A 199 -18.56 -1.37 20.11
CA ASP A 199 -18.91 -2.70 20.63
C ASP A 199 -17.69 -3.54 21.04
N GLY A 200 -16.48 -2.97 20.98
CA GLY A 200 -15.23 -3.61 21.39
C GLY A 200 -14.47 -4.32 20.27
N ARG A 201 -15.02 -4.38 19.05
CA ARG A 201 -14.28 -4.85 17.86
C ARG A 201 -13.26 -3.81 17.43
N SER A 202 -12.23 -4.22 16.69
CA SER A 202 -11.20 -3.33 16.15
C SER A 202 -10.76 -3.77 14.77
N VAL A 203 -10.25 -2.83 13.96
CA VAL A 203 -9.67 -3.08 12.64
C VAL A 203 -10.56 -3.96 11.74
N ILE A 204 -11.89 -3.77 11.83
CA ILE A 204 -12.89 -4.63 11.19
C ILE A 204 -12.67 -4.67 9.68
N GLY A 205 -12.49 -3.52 9.03
CA GLY A 205 -12.27 -3.43 7.59
C GLY A 205 -11.02 -4.15 7.10
N TYR A 206 -9.92 -4.15 7.86
CA TYR A 206 -8.72 -4.92 7.51
C TYR A 206 -8.99 -6.42 7.57
N ARG A 207 -9.57 -6.88 8.67
CA ARG A 207 -9.86 -8.31 8.90
C ARG A 207 -10.85 -8.85 7.87
N ILE A 208 -11.98 -8.16 7.70
CA ILE A 208 -13.00 -8.57 6.73
C ILE A 208 -12.54 -8.37 5.29
N GLY A 209 -11.71 -7.37 5.02
CA GLY A 209 -11.06 -7.21 3.73
C GLY A 209 -10.25 -8.43 3.34
N ARG A 210 -9.41 -8.93 4.25
CA ARG A 210 -8.63 -10.16 4.02
C ARG A 210 -9.52 -11.37 3.76
N TYR A 211 -10.59 -11.55 4.55
CA TYR A 211 -11.58 -12.60 4.33
C TYR A 211 -12.18 -12.51 2.91
N VAL A 212 -12.66 -11.33 2.51
CA VAL A 212 -13.24 -11.08 1.18
C VAL A 212 -12.24 -11.42 0.07
N VAL A 213 -10.99 -11.01 0.20
CA VAL A 213 -9.96 -11.28 -0.80
C VAL A 213 -9.65 -12.77 -0.88
N HIS A 214 -9.47 -13.48 0.23
CA HIS A 214 -9.25 -14.92 0.21
C HIS A 214 -10.41 -15.68 -0.44
N GLN A 215 -11.66 -15.33 -0.09
CA GLN A 215 -12.85 -15.92 -0.73
C GLN A 215 -12.89 -15.65 -2.23
N ALA A 216 -12.52 -14.44 -2.66
CA ALA A 216 -12.44 -14.11 -4.08
C ALA A 216 -11.33 -14.90 -4.81
N MET A 217 -10.16 -15.08 -4.17
CA MET A 217 -9.05 -15.88 -4.72
C MET A 217 -9.50 -17.34 -4.90
N GLU A 218 -10.15 -17.92 -3.90
CA GLU A 218 -10.68 -19.30 -3.95
C GLU A 218 -11.73 -19.45 -5.07
N LYS A 219 -12.70 -18.55 -5.16
CA LYS A 219 -13.79 -18.64 -6.16
C LYS A 219 -13.33 -18.38 -7.59
N THR A 220 -12.30 -17.55 -7.80
CA THR A 220 -11.85 -17.15 -9.15
C THR A 220 -10.57 -17.82 -9.60
N ASN A 221 -9.87 -18.50 -8.70
CA ASN A 221 -8.52 -19.02 -8.91
C ASN A 221 -7.52 -17.94 -9.39
N LYS A 222 -7.75 -16.69 -9.00
CA LYS A 222 -6.85 -15.55 -9.28
C LYS A 222 -5.90 -15.36 -8.12
N ASP A 223 -4.66 -15.01 -8.44
CA ASP A 223 -3.70 -14.54 -7.44
C ASP A 223 -4.00 -13.09 -7.02
N ILE A 224 -3.23 -12.62 -6.03
CA ILE A 224 -3.42 -11.28 -5.47
C ILE A 224 -3.15 -10.16 -6.49
N LEU A 225 -2.22 -10.35 -7.43
CA LEU A 225 -1.93 -9.37 -8.48
C LEU A 225 -3.09 -9.26 -9.47
N ALA A 226 -3.66 -10.39 -9.89
CA ALA A 226 -4.81 -10.44 -10.78
C ALA A 226 -6.07 -9.85 -10.11
N LEU A 227 -6.32 -10.15 -8.83
CA LEU A 227 -7.41 -9.52 -8.08
C LEU A 227 -7.20 -8.01 -7.88
N SER A 228 -5.95 -7.57 -7.74
CA SER A 228 -5.61 -6.15 -7.60
C SER A 228 -5.94 -5.31 -8.84
N ASN A 229 -6.28 -5.94 -9.97
CA ASN A 229 -6.79 -5.27 -11.17
C ASN A 229 -8.33 -5.22 -11.24
N MET A 230 -9.02 -5.88 -10.31
CA MET A 230 -10.49 -5.86 -10.23
C MET A 230 -10.97 -4.66 -9.41
N THR A 231 -12.18 -4.19 -9.73
CA THR A 231 -12.86 -3.18 -8.92
C THR A 231 -13.38 -3.83 -7.62
N PRO A 232 -13.50 -3.05 -6.54
CA PRO A 232 -14.08 -3.51 -5.28
C PRO A 232 -15.45 -4.18 -5.46
N GLU A 233 -16.30 -3.60 -6.31
CA GLU A 233 -17.66 -4.11 -6.59
C GLU A 233 -17.61 -5.47 -7.29
N ALA A 234 -16.68 -5.65 -8.23
CA ALA A 234 -16.52 -6.93 -8.93
C ALA A 234 -16.04 -8.03 -7.98
N ILE A 235 -15.13 -7.71 -7.05
CA ILE A 235 -14.66 -8.64 -6.01
C ILE A 235 -15.83 -9.01 -5.08
N LEU A 236 -16.58 -8.03 -4.60
CA LEU A 236 -17.74 -8.28 -3.74
C LEU A 236 -18.81 -9.10 -4.46
N ALA A 237 -19.08 -8.84 -5.74
CA ALA A 237 -20.05 -9.61 -6.52
C ALA A 237 -19.70 -11.11 -6.60
N VAL A 238 -18.42 -11.45 -6.76
CA VAL A 238 -17.93 -12.84 -6.74
C VAL A 238 -18.11 -13.46 -5.35
N VAL A 239 -17.78 -12.72 -4.30
CA VAL A 239 -17.81 -13.25 -2.93
C VAL A 239 -19.25 -13.47 -2.47
N LEU A 240 -20.16 -12.58 -2.82
CA LEU A 240 -21.57 -12.60 -2.44
C LEU A 240 -22.45 -13.46 -3.35
N SER A 241 -21.95 -13.96 -4.49
CA SER A 241 -22.70 -14.91 -5.32
C SER A 241 -22.68 -16.31 -4.69
N GLU A 242 -23.85 -16.95 -4.64
CA GLU A 242 -24.04 -18.36 -4.24
C GLU A 242 -23.26 -19.35 -5.11
#